data_AF-A0EFZ7-F1
#
_entry.id   AF-A0EFZ7-F1
#
_cell.length_a   1.000
_cell.length_b   1.000
_cell.length_c   1.000
_cell.angle_alpha   90.00
_cell.angle_beta   90.00
_cell.angle_gamma   90.00
#
_symmetry.space_group_name_H-M   'P 1'
#
loop_
_entity.id
_entity.type
_entity.pdbx_description
1 polymer ?
#
loop_
_entity_poly.entity_id
_entity_poly.type
_entity_poly.pdbx_seq_one_letter_code
_entity_poly.pdbx_strand_id
1 'polypeptide(L)'
;MFNQLLEFRNQKLLVQALSNKIHETEYFQKTGKLYQYGNNEEFSIDGQQLIEFYFYDYMLLQGFPNQQSQFKKPSDIIQLRQRLINDKYLSEIATLLNLQNLVSVGNQKSLKNNPKVLSDCLKSVIGAHYYDKQNDLEVLRDLIHPIIAQLLNKGQEIGLKKWKYNPKSSFLEFLNQYKGQLGINPKLTIEWKKDDTILNQNNSYYQITLELNSNFQIQKIGINKRETEQNVYQEALVYLRKLNIKKNERQKTFQKQTDIKQIQVESELSTSLNSTINNQNLSLYSFTEYNDDKQNLDFDQQINLILEKLAFE
;
A
#
# COMPACT_ATOMS: atom_id res chain seq x y z
N MET A 1 -15.38 -5.00 19.53
CA MET A 1 -14.46 -6.06 19.06
C MET A 1 -13.01 -5.64 19.28
N PHE A 2 -12.57 -4.52 18.71
CA PHE A 2 -11.21 -4.00 18.85
C PHE A 2 -10.70 -3.73 20.28
N ASN A 3 -11.60 -3.45 21.25
CA ASN A 3 -11.22 -3.21 22.64
C ASN A 3 -10.53 -4.41 23.31
N GLN A 4 -10.80 -5.64 22.85
CA GLN A 4 -10.17 -6.85 23.38
C GLN A 4 -8.66 -6.90 23.13
N LEU A 5 -8.16 -6.13 22.15
CA LEU A 5 -6.73 -6.03 21.87
C LEU A 5 -5.97 -5.33 23.01
N LEU A 6 -6.65 -4.56 23.86
CA LEU A 6 -6.07 -3.88 25.02
C LEU A 6 -6.33 -4.62 26.34
N GLU A 7 -6.97 -5.80 26.30
CA GLU A 7 -7.27 -6.61 27.48
C GLU A 7 -6.10 -7.56 27.83
N PHE A 8 -5.22 -7.09 28.70
CA PHE A 8 -4.04 -7.83 29.16
C PHE A 8 -4.22 -8.41 30.57
N ARG A 9 -3.79 -9.66 30.77
CA ARG A 9 -3.62 -10.26 32.10
C ARG A 9 -2.38 -9.71 32.78
N ASN A 10 -1.31 -9.52 32.03
CA ASN A 10 -0.04 -8.96 32.47
C ASN A 10 0.11 -7.52 31.97
N GLN A 11 -0.21 -6.57 32.86
CA GLN A 11 -0.11 -5.14 32.59
C GLN A 11 1.30 -4.69 32.21
N LYS A 12 2.35 -5.39 32.65
CA LYS A 12 3.73 -5.03 32.30
C LYS A 12 4.00 -5.20 30.80
N LEU A 13 3.40 -6.21 30.16
CA LEU A 13 3.50 -6.43 28.73
C LEU A 13 2.84 -5.29 27.95
N LEU A 14 1.67 -4.84 28.40
CA LEU A 14 0.98 -3.70 27.80
C LEU A 14 1.80 -2.41 27.93
N VAL A 15 2.33 -2.12 29.13
CA VAL A 15 3.18 -0.94 29.35
C VAL A 15 4.41 -0.97 28.44
N GLN A 16 5.08 -2.11 28.31
CA GLN A 16 6.21 -2.27 27.41
C GLN A 16 5.80 -2.06 25.94
N ALA A 17 4.68 -2.65 25.49
CA ALA A 17 4.18 -2.51 24.12
C ALA A 17 3.83 -1.06 23.74
N LEU A 18 3.36 -0.28 24.71
CA LEU A 18 3.04 1.15 24.56
C LEU A 18 4.27 2.06 24.72
N SER A 19 5.43 1.53 25.10
CA SER A 19 6.64 2.32 25.37
C SER A 19 7.57 2.37 24.17
N ASN A 20 7.59 3.50 23.47
CA ASN A 20 8.53 3.70 22.37
C ASN A 20 9.97 3.84 22.90
N LYS A 21 10.97 3.39 22.12
CA LYS A 21 12.41 3.51 22.45
C LYS A 21 12.84 4.91 22.88
N ILE A 22 12.24 5.96 22.31
CA ILE A 22 12.56 7.34 22.68
C ILE A 22 12.19 7.63 24.13
N HIS A 23 11.08 7.07 24.62
CA HIS A 23 10.69 7.19 26.02
C HIS A 23 11.72 6.54 26.96
N GLU A 24 12.14 5.33 26.66
CA GLU A 24 13.19 4.63 27.43
C GLU A 24 14.51 5.41 27.42
N THR A 25 14.93 5.90 26.24
CA THR A 25 16.16 6.68 26.09
C THR A 25 16.13 7.94 26.94
N GLU A 26 15.00 8.66 26.91
CA GLU A 26 14.81 9.88 27.71
C GLU A 26 14.76 9.57 29.21
N TYR A 27 14.11 8.47 29.61
CA TYR A 27 14.07 8.04 31.00
C TYR A 27 15.48 7.77 31.54
N PHE A 28 16.32 7.08 30.76
CA PHE A 28 17.72 6.84 31.10
C PHE A 28 18.51 8.15 31.24
N GLN A 29 18.35 9.07 30.29
CA GLN A 29 19.02 10.37 30.33
C GLN A 29 18.65 11.21 31.57
N LYS A 30 17.39 11.13 32.03
CA LYS A 30 16.92 11.89 33.20
C LYS A 30 17.29 11.25 34.53
N THR A 31 17.29 9.92 34.61
CA THR A 31 17.37 9.20 35.88
C THR A 31 18.68 8.44 36.09
N GLY A 32 19.46 8.23 35.03
CA GLY A 32 20.61 7.33 35.02
C GLY A 32 20.25 5.85 35.16
N LYS A 33 18.96 5.48 35.09
CA LYS A 33 18.48 4.11 35.26
C LYS A 33 17.80 3.63 33.99
N LEU A 34 17.93 2.34 33.69
CA LEU A 34 17.17 1.70 32.61
C LEU A 34 15.68 1.72 32.96
N TYR A 35 14.84 1.90 31.93
CA TYR A 35 13.40 1.86 32.11
C TYR A 35 12.97 0.42 32.42
N GLN A 36 12.31 0.21 33.56
CA GLN A 36 12.09 -1.14 34.11
C GLN A 36 11.20 -2.05 33.25
N TYR A 37 10.38 -1.47 32.37
CA TYR A 37 9.51 -2.22 31.47
C TYR A 37 10.13 -2.43 30.09
N GLY A 38 11.25 -1.78 29.76
CA GLY A 38 11.84 -1.79 28.43
C GLY A 38 11.01 -1.05 27.38
N ASN A 39 11.36 -1.26 26.11
CA ASN A 39 10.69 -0.65 24.97
C ASN A 39 9.97 -1.68 24.08
N ASN A 40 9.28 -1.18 23.08
CA ASN A 40 8.38 -1.95 22.22
C ASN A 40 9.01 -2.53 20.93
N GLU A 41 10.32 -2.37 20.69
CA GLU A 41 10.98 -2.78 19.43
C GLU A 41 10.84 -4.27 19.16
N GLU A 42 11.18 -5.13 20.12
CA GLU A 42 11.09 -6.59 19.96
C GLU A 42 9.65 -7.04 19.70
N PHE A 43 8.68 -6.52 20.46
CA PHE A 43 7.27 -6.83 20.22
C PHE A 43 6.78 -6.32 18.86
N SER A 44 7.33 -5.21 18.34
CA SER A 44 6.98 -4.75 17.01
C SER A 44 7.47 -5.71 15.93
N ILE A 45 8.62 -6.34 16.13
CA ILE A 45 9.18 -7.35 15.21
C ILE A 45 8.29 -8.61 15.22
N ASP A 46 7.94 -9.09 16.40
CA ASP A 46 7.07 -10.27 16.56
C ASP A 46 5.66 -9.99 16.02
N GLY A 47 5.10 -8.83 16.35
CA GLY A 47 3.80 -8.37 15.87
C GLY A 47 3.73 -8.29 14.35
N GLN A 48 4.80 -7.83 13.68
CA GLN A 48 4.87 -7.84 12.22
C GLN A 48 4.74 -9.26 11.67
N GLN A 49 5.47 -10.22 12.24
CA GLN A 49 5.44 -11.62 11.80
C GLN A 49 4.06 -12.24 12.00
N LEU A 50 3.42 -11.95 13.14
CA LEU A 50 2.07 -12.43 13.45
C LEU A 50 1.04 -11.87 12.47
N ILE A 51 1.02 -10.56 12.21
CA ILE A 51 0.08 -9.96 11.25
C ILE A 51 0.30 -10.57 9.84
N GLU A 52 1.55 -10.77 9.42
CA GLU A 52 1.85 -11.39 8.14
C GLU A 52 1.38 -12.85 8.06
N PHE A 53 1.56 -13.62 9.14
CA PHE A 53 1.07 -14.99 9.25
C PHE A 53 -0.45 -15.05 9.15
N TYR A 54 -1.17 -14.27 9.98
CA TYR A 54 -2.63 -14.27 9.98
C TYR A 54 -3.24 -13.67 8.72
N PHE A 55 -2.52 -12.80 8.02
CA PHE A 55 -2.94 -12.36 6.70
C PHE A 55 -3.04 -13.55 5.74
N TYR A 56 -2.05 -14.45 5.71
CA TYR A 56 -2.11 -15.64 4.85
C TYR A 56 -3.16 -16.64 5.35
N ASP A 57 -3.23 -16.88 6.66
CA ASP A 57 -4.26 -17.72 7.29
C ASP A 57 -5.67 -17.25 6.88
N TYR A 58 -5.96 -15.96 7.03
CA TYR A 58 -7.23 -15.35 6.61
C TYR A 58 -7.49 -15.56 5.12
N MET A 59 -6.51 -15.28 4.25
CA MET A 59 -6.68 -15.43 2.80
C MET A 59 -6.94 -16.89 2.40
N LEU A 60 -6.30 -17.85 3.06
CA LEU A 60 -6.53 -19.28 2.83
C LEU A 60 -7.93 -19.70 3.28
N LEU A 61 -8.40 -19.21 4.43
CA LEU A 61 -9.77 -19.47 4.93
C LEU A 61 -10.84 -18.88 4.00
N GLN A 62 -10.54 -17.77 3.32
CA GLN A 62 -11.40 -17.22 2.26
C GLN A 62 -11.32 -18.00 0.93
N GLY A 63 -10.54 -19.08 0.86
CA GLY A 63 -10.39 -19.91 -0.33
C GLY A 63 -9.46 -19.33 -1.39
N PHE A 64 -8.56 -18.40 -1.04
CA PHE A 64 -7.55 -17.88 -1.96
C PHE A 64 -6.20 -18.60 -1.79
N PRO A 65 -5.42 -18.77 -2.87
CA PRO A 65 -5.69 -18.33 -4.23
C PRO A 65 -6.71 -19.22 -4.96
N ASN A 66 -7.53 -18.62 -5.83
CA ASN A 66 -8.55 -19.30 -6.62
C ASN A 66 -8.55 -18.76 -8.07
N GLN A 67 -8.49 -19.65 -9.06
CA GLN A 67 -8.46 -19.30 -10.50
C GLN A 67 -9.66 -18.48 -10.97
N GLN A 68 -10.82 -18.68 -10.33
CA GLN A 68 -12.07 -17.97 -10.61
C GLN A 68 -12.14 -16.60 -9.91
N SER A 69 -11.20 -16.32 -9.01
CA SER A 69 -11.16 -15.07 -8.24
C SER A 69 -10.16 -14.05 -8.79
N GLN A 70 -10.11 -12.89 -8.15
CA GLN A 70 -9.10 -11.86 -8.38
C GLN A 70 -7.69 -12.25 -7.92
N PHE A 71 -7.56 -13.17 -6.96
CA PHE A 71 -6.29 -13.67 -6.43
C PHE A 71 -6.03 -15.07 -6.98
N LYS A 72 -5.51 -15.14 -8.20
CA LYS A 72 -5.38 -16.41 -8.94
C LYS A 72 -4.14 -17.20 -8.56
N LYS A 73 -3.10 -16.52 -8.05
CA LYS A 73 -1.79 -17.10 -7.73
C LYS A 73 -1.31 -16.64 -6.34
N PRO A 74 -0.44 -17.42 -5.67
CA PRO A 74 0.17 -17.00 -4.40
C PRO A 74 0.88 -15.64 -4.50
N SER A 75 1.48 -15.33 -5.66
CA SER A 75 2.14 -14.04 -5.88
C SER A 75 1.19 -12.85 -5.83
N ASP A 76 -0.08 -13.02 -6.18
CA ASP A 76 -1.09 -11.95 -6.06
C ASP A 76 -1.34 -11.61 -4.58
N ILE A 77 -1.38 -12.63 -3.71
CA ILE A 77 -1.57 -12.49 -2.26
C ILE A 77 -0.35 -11.81 -1.61
N ILE A 78 0.87 -12.20 -2.00
CA ILE A 78 2.10 -11.57 -1.53
C ILE A 78 2.13 -10.08 -1.89
N GLN A 79 1.75 -9.73 -3.13
CA GLN A 79 1.69 -8.34 -3.57
C GLN A 79 0.65 -7.54 -2.80
N LEU A 80 -0.51 -8.13 -2.52
CA LEU A 80 -1.55 -7.52 -1.71
C LEU A 80 -1.04 -7.26 -0.29
N ARG A 81 -0.43 -8.27 0.33
CA ARG A 81 0.15 -8.17 1.68
C ARG A 81 1.12 -7.00 1.79
N GLN A 82 2.10 -6.91 0.89
CA GLN A 82 3.11 -5.85 0.88
C GLN A 82 2.50 -4.44 0.74
N ARG A 83 1.31 -4.34 0.14
CA ARG A 83 0.61 -3.07 -0.05
C ARG A 83 -0.32 -2.72 1.10
N LEU A 84 -0.93 -3.70 1.76
CA LEU A 84 -1.88 -3.46 2.84
C LEU A 84 -1.20 -3.40 4.21
N ILE A 85 -0.23 -4.27 4.47
CA ILE A 85 0.54 -4.29 5.72
C ILE A 85 1.72 -3.33 5.57
N ASN A 86 1.43 -2.03 5.67
CA ASN A 86 2.42 -0.97 5.64
C ASN A 86 2.15 0.04 6.76
N ASP A 87 3.16 0.88 7.05
CA ASP A 87 3.06 1.82 8.17
C ASP A 87 1.92 2.83 8.05
N LYS A 88 1.53 3.21 6.83
CA LYS A 88 0.38 4.10 6.63
C LYS A 88 -0.91 3.44 7.10
N TYR A 89 -1.28 2.29 6.54
CA TYR A 89 -2.57 1.66 6.87
C TYR A 89 -2.62 1.10 8.29
N LEU A 90 -1.51 0.57 8.80
CA LEU A 90 -1.44 0.12 10.19
C LEU A 90 -1.57 1.30 11.16
N SER A 91 -1.00 2.47 10.85
CA SER A 91 -1.19 3.66 11.69
C SER A 91 -2.64 4.14 11.73
N GLU A 92 -3.37 4.03 10.63
CA GLU A 92 -4.79 4.40 10.60
C GLU A 92 -5.62 3.47 11.50
N ILE A 93 -5.28 2.18 11.55
CA ILE A 93 -5.91 1.24 12.50
C ILE A 93 -5.53 1.59 13.93
N ALA A 94 -4.26 1.89 14.20
CA ALA A 94 -3.80 2.35 15.51
C ALA A 94 -4.56 3.60 15.98
N THR A 95 -4.87 4.52 15.06
CA THR A 95 -5.68 5.72 15.35
C THR A 95 -7.12 5.37 15.74
N LEU A 96 -7.75 4.41 15.04
CA LEU A 96 -9.10 3.94 15.39
C LEU A 96 -9.15 3.30 16.79
N LEU A 97 -8.03 2.72 17.22
CA LEU A 97 -7.83 2.16 18.56
C LEU A 97 -7.42 3.19 19.61
N ASN A 98 -7.32 4.47 19.25
CA ASN A 98 -6.84 5.55 20.10
C ASN A 98 -5.42 5.36 20.67
N LEU A 99 -4.56 4.57 19.99
CA LEU A 99 -3.19 4.30 20.48
C LEU A 99 -2.32 5.57 20.56
N GLN A 100 -2.63 6.61 19.78
CA GLN A 100 -1.96 7.91 19.85
C GLN A 100 -2.05 8.54 21.25
N ASN A 101 -3.13 8.26 21.99
CA ASN A 101 -3.30 8.79 23.34
C ASN A 101 -2.49 7.97 24.36
N LEU A 102 -2.32 6.67 24.11
CA LEU A 102 -1.71 5.71 25.03
C LEU A 102 -0.19 5.57 24.86
N VAL A 103 0.33 5.74 23.64
CA VAL A 103 1.75 5.52 23.36
C VAL A 103 2.62 6.53 24.13
N SER A 104 3.66 6.00 24.78
CA SER A 104 4.66 6.76 25.51
C SER A 104 5.84 7.07 24.60
N VAL A 105 6.03 8.35 24.29
CA VAL A 105 7.10 8.87 23.41
C VAL A 105 7.98 9.92 24.11
N GLY A 106 7.94 9.93 25.45
CA GLY A 106 8.63 10.95 26.25
C GLY A 106 8.11 12.36 25.98
N ASN A 107 9.01 13.33 25.97
CA ASN A 107 8.74 14.75 25.72
C ASN A 107 8.45 15.06 24.25
N GLN A 108 8.69 14.13 23.31
CA GLN A 108 8.49 14.33 21.88
C GLN A 108 7.02 14.07 21.47
N LYS A 109 6.10 14.88 22.01
CA LYS A 109 4.64 14.68 21.83
C LYS A 109 4.18 14.65 20.37
N SER A 110 4.90 15.30 19.45
CA SER A 110 4.62 15.26 18.01
C SER A 110 4.69 13.84 17.42
N LEU A 111 5.43 12.93 18.05
CA LEU A 111 5.56 11.54 17.61
C LEU A 111 4.32 10.69 17.87
N LYS A 112 3.40 11.14 18.74
CA LYS A 112 2.15 10.41 19.02
C LYS A 112 1.27 10.23 17.77
N ASN A 113 1.40 11.13 16.79
CA ASN A 113 0.67 11.07 15.52
C ASN A 113 1.56 10.61 14.36
N ASN A 114 2.80 10.21 14.62
CA ASN A 114 3.69 9.75 13.56
C ASN A 114 3.24 8.36 13.06
N PRO A 115 3.00 8.17 11.74
CA PRO A 115 2.52 6.89 11.21
C PRO A 115 3.44 5.71 11.54
N LYS A 116 4.76 5.92 11.52
CA LYS A 116 5.72 4.86 11.84
C LYS A 116 5.60 4.43 13.30
N VAL A 117 5.53 5.39 14.22
CA VAL A 117 5.40 5.14 15.66
C VAL A 117 4.09 4.44 15.98
N LEU A 118 2.97 4.88 15.39
CA LEU A 118 1.66 4.27 15.61
C LEU A 118 1.55 2.87 15.01
N SER A 119 2.10 2.67 13.81
CA SER A 119 2.21 1.35 13.18
C SER A 119 3.00 0.37 14.04
N ASP A 120 4.17 0.80 14.55
CA ASP A 120 4.99 -0.05 15.41
C ASP A 120 4.31 -0.29 16.76
N CYS A 121 3.64 0.71 17.34
CA CYS A 121 2.84 0.53 18.55
C CYS A 121 1.72 -0.51 18.37
N LEU A 122 0.97 -0.47 17.27
CA LEU A 122 -0.04 -1.50 16.95
C LEU A 122 0.56 -2.90 16.87
N LYS A 123 1.69 -3.04 16.14
CA LYS A 123 2.40 -4.33 16.05
C LYS A 123 2.86 -4.79 17.43
N SER A 124 3.43 -3.88 18.23
CA SER A 124 3.88 -4.22 19.57
C SER A 124 2.76 -4.66 20.48
N VAL A 125 1.58 -4.04 20.41
CA VAL A 125 0.41 -4.48 21.17
C VAL A 125 0.01 -5.90 20.74
N ILE A 126 -0.02 -6.18 19.43
CA ILE A 126 -0.30 -7.53 18.91
C ILE A 126 0.74 -8.56 19.39
N GLY A 127 2.03 -8.22 19.28
CA GLY A 127 3.13 -9.08 19.73
C GLY A 127 3.08 -9.34 21.23
N ALA A 128 2.81 -8.32 22.03
CA ALA A 128 2.65 -8.47 23.48
C ALA A 128 1.42 -9.32 23.85
N HIS A 129 0.33 -9.20 23.09
CA HIS A 129 -0.90 -9.98 23.32
C HIS A 129 -0.67 -11.48 23.13
N TYR A 130 0.11 -11.85 22.10
CA TYR A 130 0.54 -13.24 21.89
C TYR A 130 1.20 -13.83 23.14
N TYR A 131 2.13 -13.10 23.77
CA TYR A 131 2.78 -13.54 25.00
C TYR A 131 1.83 -13.51 26.21
N ASP A 132 0.93 -12.52 26.31
CA ASP A 132 -0.08 -12.43 27.38
C ASP A 132 -1.03 -13.64 27.39
N LYS A 133 -1.35 -14.16 26.20
CA LYS A 133 -2.21 -15.34 26.01
C LYS A 133 -1.42 -16.65 25.95
N GLN A 134 -0.20 -16.68 26.51
CA GLN A 134 0.61 -17.90 26.61
C GLN A 134 0.89 -18.54 25.23
N ASN A 135 1.09 -17.71 24.20
CA ASN A 135 1.37 -18.12 22.84
C ASN A 135 0.18 -18.84 22.13
N ASP A 136 -1.05 -18.57 22.57
CA ASP A 136 -2.26 -19.13 21.95
C ASP A 136 -2.58 -18.44 20.62
N LEU A 137 -2.38 -19.17 19.52
CA LEU A 137 -2.63 -18.68 18.17
C LEU A 137 -4.14 -18.57 17.85
N GLU A 138 -4.99 -19.40 18.45
CA GLU A 138 -6.42 -19.36 18.13
C GLU A 138 -7.08 -18.13 18.74
N VAL A 139 -6.74 -17.78 19.99
CA VAL A 139 -7.22 -16.54 20.62
C VAL A 139 -6.75 -15.31 19.85
N LEU A 140 -5.51 -15.34 19.36
CA LEU A 140 -4.95 -14.22 18.62
C LEU A 140 -5.56 -14.09 17.21
N ARG A 141 -5.94 -15.21 16.59
CA ARG A 141 -6.65 -15.23 15.29
C ARG A 141 -7.91 -14.38 15.34
N ASP A 142 -8.75 -14.59 16.36
CA ASP A 142 -10.02 -13.87 16.54
C ASP A 142 -9.84 -12.35 16.66
N LEU A 143 -8.68 -11.91 17.15
CA LEU A 143 -8.33 -10.49 17.28
C LEU A 143 -7.76 -9.89 16.00
N ILE A 144 -6.94 -10.65 15.27
CA ILE A 144 -6.23 -10.15 14.08
C ILE A 144 -7.09 -10.25 12.83
N HIS A 145 -7.93 -11.26 12.68
CA HIS A 145 -8.80 -11.40 11.50
C HIS A 145 -9.67 -10.17 11.21
N PRO A 146 -10.32 -9.52 12.21
CA PRO A 146 -11.01 -8.25 12.00
C PRO A 146 -10.10 -7.12 11.50
N ILE A 147 -8.85 -7.04 11.97
CA ILE A 147 -7.83 -6.09 11.47
C ILE A 147 -7.54 -6.38 10.00
N ILE A 148 -7.33 -7.64 9.62
CA ILE A 148 -7.08 -8.03 8.23
C ILE A 148 -8.28 -7.71 7.33
N ALA A 149 -9.50 -8.02 7.77
CA ALA A 149 -10.72 -7.68 7.05
C ALA A 149 -10.82 -6.17 6.81
N GLN A 150 -10.50 -5.36 7.82
CA GLN A 150 -10.49 -3.90 7.69
C GLN A 150 -9.43 -3.39 6.71
N LEU A 151 -8.23 -3.98 6.73
CA LEU A 151 -7.18 -3.69 5.75
C LEU A 151 -7.62 -4.03 4.32
N LEU A 152 -8.30 -5.17 4.14
CA LEU A 152 -8.83 -5.58 2.85
C LEU A 152 -9.93 -4.66 2.35
N ASN A 153 -10.85 -4.22 3.20
CA ASN A 153 -11.91 -3.27 2.84
C ASN A 153 -11.32 -1.93 2.35
N LYS A 154 -10.30 -1.40 3.02
CA LYS A 154 -9.55 -0.23 2.53
C LYS A 154 -8.86 -0.50 1.19
N GLY A 155 -8.39 -1.74 0.99
CA GLY A 155 -7.83 -2.18 -0.27
C GLY A 155 -8.83 -2.07 -1.42
N GLN A 156 -10.09 -2.44 -1.21
CA GLN A 156 -11.15 -2.49 -2.24
C GLN A 156 -11.41 -1.15 -2.94
N GLU A 157 -11.22 -0.02 -2.25
CA GLU A 157 -11.32 1.33 -2.85
C GLU A 157 -10.25 1.60 -3.92
N ILE A 158 -9.18 0.83 -3.92
CA ILE A 158 -8.12 0.90 -4.91
C ILE A 158 -8.44 -0.15 -5.98
N GLY A 159 -8.81 0.24 -7.20
CA GLY A 159 -9.07 -0.76 -8.25
C GLY A 159 -7.84 -1.64 -8.56
N LEU A 160 -8.01 -2.95 -8.76
CA LEU A 160 -6.96 -3.94 -9.06
C LEU A 160 -5.98 -3.56 -10.20
N LYS A 161 -6.42 -2.76 -11.17
CA LYS A 161 -5.52 -2.21 -12.21
C LYS A 161 -4.44 -1.30 -11.62
N LYS A 162 -4.70 -0.63 -10.50
CA LYS A 162 -3.69 0.07 -9.68
C LYS A 162 -2.92 -0.91 -8.77
N TRP A 163 -3.49 -2.07 -8.40
CA TRP A 163 -2.84 -3.10 -7.55
C TRP A 163 -1.68 -3.86 -8.21
N LYS A 164 -1.71 -4.04 -9.52
CA LYS A 164 -0.59 -4.67 -10.27
C LYS A 164 0.34 -3.67 -10.92
N TYR A 165 -0.03 -2.39 -10.89
CA TYR A 165 0.73 -1.34 -11.54
C TYR A 165 1.92 -0.93 -10.65
N ASN A 166 3.10 -1.37 -11.07
CA ASN A 166 4.36 -0.76 -10.69
C ASN A 166 4.85 0.00 -11.92
N PRO A 167 4.76 1.34 -11.95
CA PRO A 167 5.17 2.14 -13.10
C PRO A 167 6.52 1.74 -13.68
N LYS A 168 7.53 1.48 -12.83
CA LYS A 168 8.87 1.03 -13.25
C LYS A 168 8.83 -0.34 -13.93
N SER A 169 8.21 -1.33 -13.29
CA SER A 169 8.12 -2.68 -13.88
C SER A 169 7.32 -2.70 -15.18
N SER A 170 6.18 -2.00 -15.21
CA SER A 170 5.34 -1.89 -16.41
C SER A 170 6.05 -1.12 -17.54
N PHE A 171 6.85 -0.11 -17.20
CA PHE A 171 7.70 0.59 -18.16
C PHE A 171 8.77 -0.33 -18.76
N LEU A 172 9.47 -1.10 -17.94
CA LEU A 172 10.50 -2.03 -18.41
C LEU A 172 9.91 -3.17 -19.25
N GLU A 173 8.75 -3.71 -18.85
CA GLU A 173 8.03 -4.72 -19.61
C GLU A 173 7.60 -4.19 -20.98
N PHE A 174 7.06 -2.97 -21.03
CA PHE A 174 6.71 -2.31 -22.29
C PHE A 174 7.95 -2.15 -23.18
N LEU A 175 9.07 -1.68 -22.64
CA LEU A 175 10.30 -1.55 -23.43
C LEU A 175 10.83 -2.88 -23.94
N ASN A 176 10.75 -3.94 -23.14
CA ASN A 176 11.17 -5.28 -23.56
C ASN A 176 10.27 -5.84 -24.66
N GLN A 177 8.95 -5.63 -24.57
CA GLN A 177 7.99 -6.07 -25.58
C GLN A 177 8.22 -5.39 -26.95
N TYR A 178 8.62 -4.12 -26.95
CA TYR A 178 8.85 -3.32 -28.17
C TYR A 178 10.34 -3.10 -28.46
N LYS A 179 11.22 -3.90 -27.85
CA LYS A 179 12.67 -3.82 -28.02
C LYS A 179 13.00 -4.12 -29.48
N GLY A 180 13.66 -3.19 -30.15
CA GLY A 180 13.98 -3.25 -31.59
C GLY A 180 13.08 -2.39 -32.50
N GLN A 181 11.83 -2.10 -32.12
CA GLN A 181 10.92 -1.25 -32.92
C GLN A 181 11.00 0.24 -32.56
N LEU A 182 11.37 0.53 -31.31
CA LEU A 182 11.42 1.89 -30.79
C LEU A 182 12.82 2.51 -30.84
N GLY A 183 13.89 1.70 -30.84
CA GLY A 183 15.27 2.22 -30.80
C GLY A 183 15.58 3.06 -29.55
N ILE A 184 14.84 2.81 -28.45
CA ILE A 184 14.90 3.58 -27.20
C ILE A 184 15.84 2.86 -26.24
N ASN A 185 16.79 3.59 -25.66
CA ASN A 185 17.66 3.09 -24.59
C ASN A 185 17.56 4.03 -23.39
N PRO A 186 16.70 3.72 -22.40
CA PRO A 186 16.42 4.65 -21.32
C PRO A 186 17.62 4.81 -20.38
N LYS A 187 17.90 6.05 -19.96
CA LYS A 187 18.91 6.38 -18.95
C LYS A 187 18.25 7.17 -17.81
N LEU A 188 18.35 6.64 -16.60
CA LEU A 188 17.84 7.29 -15.39
C LEU A 188 19.00 7.96 -14.65
N THR A 189 18.86 9.25 -14.34
CA THR A 189 19.76 10.00 -13.47
C THR A 189 18.99 10.49 -12.25
N ILE A 190 19.63 10.41 -11.08
CA ILE A 190 19.05 10.82 -9.80
C ILE A 190 20.04 11.78 -9.14
N GLU A 191 19.60 13.00 -8.92
CA GLU A 191 20.36 14.03 -8.23
C GLU A 191 19.66 14.39 -6.93
N TRP A 192 20.41 14.41 -5.83
CA TRP A 192 19.94 15.01 -4.58
C TRP A 192 20.37 16.48 -4.57
N LYS A 193 19.44 17.38 -4.24
CA LYS A 193 19.68 18.81 -4.16
C LYS A 193 19.14 19.36 -2.86
N LYS A 194 19.89 20.30 -2.30
CA LYS A 194 19.48 21.09 -1.16
C LYS A 194 19.08 22.46 -1.67
N ASP A 195 17.85 22.89 -1.40
CA ASP A 195 17.46 24.26 -1.69
C ASP A 195 17.88 25.17 -0.54
N ASP A 196 18.95 25.94 -0.75
CA ASP A 196 19.40 26.94 0.22
C ASP A 196 18.82 28.33 -0.10
N THR A 197 17.97 28.47 -1.13
CA THR A 197 17.46 29.77 -1.61
C THR A 197 16.25 30.30 -0.84
N ILE A 198 15.64 29.47 0.01
CA ILE A 198 14.52 29.85 0.87
C ILE A 198 15.01 29.85 2.32
N LEU A 199 15.27 31.04 2.85
CA LEU A 199 15.88 31.33 4.16
C LEU A 199 15.25 30.68 5.41
N ASN A 200 14.27 29.78 5.31
CA ASN A 200 13.63 29.16 6.47
C ASN A 200 13.08 27.73 6.26
N GLN A 201 13.42 27.04 5.16
CA GLN A 201 13.06 25.63 5.01
C GLN A 201 14.25 24.87 4.42
N ASN A 202 14.90 24.02 5.23
CA ASN A 202 15.89 23.03 4.78
C ASN A 202 15.20 21.95 3.92
N ASN A 203 14.61 22.34 2.79
CA ASN A 203 13.89 21.44 1.91
C ASN A 203 14.91 20.78 0.97
N SER A 204 15.33 19.59 1.37
CA SER A 204 16.09 18.70 0.51
C SER A 204 15.13 17.98 -0.44
N TYR A 205 15.49 17.89 -1.72
CA TYR A 205 14.66 17.25 -2.74
C TYR A 205 15.51 16.37 -3.67
N TYR A 206 14.83 15.41 -4.29
CA TYR A 206 15.39 14.57 -5.34
C TYR A 206 14.91 15.09 -6.68
N GLN A 207 15.84 15.39 -7.58
CA GLN A 207 15.58 15.60 -8.98
C GLN A 207 15.89 14.31 -9.74
N ILE A 208 14.88 13.74 -10.40
CA ILE A 208 15.01 12.49 -11.14
C ILE A 208 14.71 12.78 -12.60
N THR A 209 15.66 12.44 -13.47
CA THR A 209 15.54 12.60 -14.92
C THR A 209 15.61 11.23 -15.60
N LEU A 210 14.67 10.97 -16.50
CA LEU A 210 14.64 9.79 -17.36
C LEU A 210 14.74 10.25 -18.81
N GLU A 211 15.88 9.97 -19.42
CA GLU A 211 16.14 10.14 -20.84
C GLU A 211 15.67 8.88 -21.57
N LEU A 212 14.82 8.99 -22.59
CA LEU A 212 14.38 7.85 -23.39
C LEU A 212 15.19 7.74 -24.70
N ASN A 213 15.45 8.89 -25.32
CA ASN A 213 16.29 9.04 -26.50
C ASN A 213 16.89 10.46 -26.50
N SER A 214 17.72 10.77 -27.49
CA SER A 214 18.44 12.06 -27.61
C SER A 214 17.53 13.30 -27.55
N ASN A 215 16.23 13.15 -27.81
CA ASN A 215 15.29 14.26 -27.97
C ASN A 215 14.17 14.28 -26.92
N PHE A 216 14.14 13.32 -25.99
CA PHE A 216 13.07 13.23 -25.01
C PHE A 216 13.58 12.82 -23.63
N GLN A 217 13.36 13.74 -22.68
CA GLN A 217 13.66 13.58 -21.27
C GLN A 217 12.44 13.95 -20.43
N ILE A 218 12.21 13.20 -19.36
CA ILE A 218 11.21 13.52 -18.34
C ILE A 218 11.97 13.82 -17.05
N GLN A 219 11.66 14.96 -16.43
CA GLN A 219 12.27 15.37 -15.18
C GLN A 219 11.18 15.65 -14.13
N LYS A 220 11.38 15.13 -12.92
CA LYS A 220 10.53 15.42 -11.76
C LYS A 220 11.38 15.76 -10.54
N ILE A 221 10.78 16.54 -9.65
CA ILE A 221 11.35 16.91 -8.35
C ILE A 221 10.38 16.44 -7.26
N GLY A 222 10.91 15.90 -6.17
CA GLY A 222 10.11 15.57 -5.00
C GLY A 222 10.93 15.23 -3.76
N ILE A 223 10.29 15.28 -2.60
CA ILE A 223 10.94 15.06 -1.29
C ILE A 223 11.24 13.57 -1.08
N ASN A 224 10.38 12.68 -1.59
CA ASN A 224 10.56 11.24 -1.52
C ASN A 224 11.16 10.70 -2.82
N LYS A 225 12.39 10.16 -2.76
CA LYS A 225 13.10 9.57 -3.91
C LYS A 225 12.25 8.53 -4.65
N ARG A 226 11.66 7.59 -3.90
CA ARG A 226 10.93 6.44 -4.47
C ARG A 226 9.65 6.89 -5.17
N GLU A 227 8.89 7.77 -4.55
CA GLU A 227 7.66 8.31 -5.15
C GLU A 227 7.96 9.13 -6.40
N THR A 228 8.99 9.99 -6.34
CA THR A 228 9.44 10.80 -7.48
C THR A 228 9.86 9.90 -8.65
N GLU A 229 10.58 8.82 -8.37
CA GLU A 229 11.00 7.84 -9.39
C GLU A 229 9.80 7.14 -10.04
N GLN A 230 8.81 6.73 -9.25
CA GLN A 230 7.59 6.09 -9.77
C GLN A 230 6.80 7.02 -10.69
N ASN A 231 6.73 8.30 -10.35
CA ASN A 231 6.05 9.31 -11.16
C ASN A 231 6.74 9.52 -12.52
N VAL A 232 8.08 9.54 -12.54
CA VAL A 232 8.86 9.64 -13.78
C VAL A 232 8.57 8.46 -14.71
N TYR A 233 8.60 7.23 -14.19
CA TYR A 233 8.28 6.03 -14.98
C TYR A 233 6.82 6.00 -15.46
N GLN A 234 5.89 6.48 -14.64
CA GLN A 234 4.48 6.55 -15.02
C GLN A 234 4.26 7.49 -16.22
N GLU A 235 4.86 8.68 -16.18
CA GLU A 235 4.77 9.65 -17.27
C GLU A 235 5.43 9.11 -18.55
N ALA A 236 6.58 8.46 -18.41
CA ALA A 236 7.28 7.84 -19.52
C ALA A 236 6.44 6.74 -20.19
N LEU A 237 5.78 5.89 -19.40
CA LEU A 237 4.91 4.84 -19.93
C LEU A 237 3.69 5.43 -20.67
N VAL A 238 3.08 6.49 -20.14
CA VAL A 238 1.97 7.19 -20.81
C VAL A 238 2.42 7.75 -22.16
N TYR A 239 3.60 8.37 -22.21
CA TYR A 239 4.18 8.90 -23.44
C TYR A 239 4.44 7.80 -24.47
N LEU A 240 5.08 6.70 -24.08
CA LEU A 240 5.38 5.57 -24.97
C LEU A 240 4.12 4.92 -25.54
N ARG A 241 3.07 4.76 -24.73
CA ARG A 241 1.77 4.24 -25.19
C ARG A 241 1.14 5.15 -26.25
N LYS A 242 1.20 6.47 -26.05
CA LYS A 242 0.70 7.45 -27.04
C LYS A 242 1.49 7.38 -28.36
N LEU A 243 2.82 7.24 -28.30
CA LEU A 243 3.65 7.08 -29.50
C LEU A 243 3.30 5.81 -30.28
N ASN A 244 3.06 4.70 -29.58
CA ASN A 244 2.69 3.43 -30.21
C ASN A 244 1.33 3.52 -30.94
N ILE A 245 0.32 4.13 -30.31
CA ILE A 245 -0.99 4.37 -30.94
C ILE A 245 -0.83 5.17 -32.23
N LYS A 246 -0.09 6.28 -32.20
CA LYS A 246 0.16 7.12 -33.39
C LYS A 246 0.90 6.39 -34.51
N LYS A 247 1.84 5.49 -34.20
CA LYS A 247 2.54 4.68 -35.21
C LYS A 247 1.58 3.68 -35.87
N ASN A 248 0.75 3.00 -35.07
CA ASN A 248 -0.23 2.04 -35.58
C ASN A 248 -1.33 2.72 -36.42
N GLU A 249 -1.75 3.92 -36.06
CA GLU A 249 -2.67 4.72 -36.89
C GLU A 249 -2.06 5.08 -38.24
N ARG A 250 -0.80 5.56 -38.26
CA ARG A 250 -0.08 5.87 -39.51
C ARG A 250 0.14 4.66 -40.41
N GLN A 251 0.41 3.48 -39.83
CA GLN A 251 0.52 2.24 -40.60
C GLN A 251 -0.83 1.81 -41.20
N LYS A 252 -1.94 2.00 -40.49
CA LYS A 252 -3.29 1.75 -41.01
C LYS A 252 -3.70 2.73 -42.11
N THR A 253 -3.29 4.00 -42.05
CA THR A 253 -3.51 4.97 -43.14
C THR A 253 -2.67 4.65 -44.36
N PHE A 254 -1.44 4.17 -44.17
CA PHE A 254 -0.59 3.71 -45.28
C PHE A 254 -1.13 2.43 -45.94
N GLN A 255 -1.64 1.46 -45.16
CA GLN A 255 -2.30 0.27 -45.69
C GLN A 255 -3.57 0.62 -46.49
N LYS A 256 -4.41 1.55 -45.99
CA LYS A 256 -5.55 2.05 -46.77
C LYS A 256 -5.14 2.77 -48.07
N GLN A 257 -4.00 3.47 -48.10
CA GLN A 257 -3.50 4.11 -49.32
C GLN A 257 -2.86 3.12 -50.31
N THR A 258 -2.26 2.02 -49.83
CA THR A 258 -1.81 0.93 -50.71
C THR A 258 -2.97 0.10 -51.23
N ASP A 259 -4.01 -0.12 -50.43
CA ASP A 259 -5.24 -0.80 -50.87
C ASP A 259 -5.99 0.06 -51.90
N ILE A 260 -6.06 1.39 -51.74
CA ILE A 260 -6.66 2.28 -52.76
C ILE A 260 -5.86 2.28 -54.08
N LYS A 261 -4.54 2.07 -54.04
CA LYS A 261 -3.71 1.90 -55.25
C LYS A 261 -3.81 0.52 -55.88
N GLN A 262 -4.11 -0.54 -55.11
CA GLN A 262 -4.39 -1.88 -55.65
C GLN A 262 -5.82 -1.99 -56.19
N ILE A 263 -6.80 -1.29 -55.59
CA ILE A 263 -8.19 -1.26 -56.06
C ILE A 263 -8.33 -0.54 -57.42
N GLN A 264 -7.44 0.41 -57.76
CA GLN A 264 -7.40 1.01 -59.11
C GLN A 264 -6.78 0.10 -60.19
N VAL A 265 -6.17 -1.03 -59.82
CA VAL A 265 -5.61 -2.01 -60.77
C VAL A 265 -6.47 -3.28 -60.83
N GLU A 266 -7.25 -3.59 -59.80
CA GLU A 266 -8.16 -4.75 -59.76
C GLU A 266 -9.64 -4.41 -60.08
N SER A 267 -9.97 -3.17 -60.47
CA SER A 267 -11.35 -2.80 -60.86
C SER A 267 -11.78 -3.28 -62.26
N GLU A 268 -11.11 -4.27 -62.84
CA GLU A 268 -11.57 -4.95 -64.07
C GLU A 268 -11.97 -6.42 -63.87
N LEU A 269 -11.80 -7.03 -62.70
CA LEU A 269 -12.26 -8.41 -62.52
C LEU A 269 -12.91 -8.69 -61.16
N SER A 270 -14.16 -9.15 -61.26
CA SER A 270 -14.92 -9.97 -60.31
C SER A 270 -15.65 -9.29 -59.16
N THR A 271 -16.89 -8.96 -59.48
CA THR A 271 -18.10 -9.22 -58.69
C THR A 271 -18.08 -10.58 -57.96
N SER A 272 -18.32 -10.61 -56.64
CA SER A 272 -19.44 -11.33 -55.97
C SER A 272 -19.22 -11.69 -54.49
N LEU A 273 -20.30 -11.49 -53.71
CA LEU A 273 -20.77 -12.23 -52.51
C LEU A 273 -20.36 -11.81 -51.07
N ASN A 274 -21.35 -12.01 -50.19
CA ASN A 274 -21.64 -11.28 -48.95
C ASN A 274 -21.31 -12.05 -47.64
N SER A 275 -21.24 -11.25 -46.55
CA SER A 275 -21.72 -11.48 -45.16
C SER A 275 -21.06 -12.53 -44.26
N THR A 276 -20.71 -12.17 -43.01
CA THR A 276 -21.53 -12.44 -41.80
C THR A 276 -20.95 -11.75 -40.55
N ILE A 277 -21.86 -11.31 -39.67
CA ILE A 277 -21.75 -10.54 -38.42
C ILE A 277 -21.39 -11.46 -37.23
N ASN A 278 -20.69 -10.95 -36.19
CA ASN A 278 -21.13 -11.10 -34.78
C ASN A 278 -20.31 -10.30 -33.75
N ASN A 279 -21.05 -9.43 -33.03
CA ASN A 279 -20.76 -8.80 -31.75
C ASN A 279 -21.07 -9.78 -30.62
N GLN A 280 -20.33 -9.75 -29.48
CA GLN A 280 -20.93 -9.91 -28.14
C GLN A 280 -20.15 -9.16 -27.04
N ASN A 281 -20.91 -8.40 -26.24
CA ASN A 281 -20.58 -7.71 -25.00
C ASN A 281 -20.46 -8.68 -23.82
N LEU A 282 -19.74 -8.32 -22.75
CA LEU A 282 -19.95 -8.92 -21.42
C LEU A 282 -19.85 -7.87 -20.28
N SER A 283 -20.82 -7.96 -19.38
CA SER A 283 -21.27 -6.99 -18.37
C SER A 283 -20.64 -7.15 -16.98
N LEU A 284 -20.69 -6.05 -16.23
CA LEU A 284 -20.41 -5.86 -14.80
C LEU A 284 -21.28 -6.72 -13.86
N TYR A 285 -20.76 -7.08 -12.68
CA TYR A 285 -21.55 -7.39 -11.48
C TYR A 285 -20.93 -6.78 -10.21
N SER A 286 -21.82 -6.28 -9.35
CA SER A 286 -21.60 -5.65 -8.04
C SER A 286 -22.02 -6.59 -6.89
N PHE A 287 -21.38 -6.48 -5.73
CA PHE A 287 -21.73 -7.24 -4.52
C PHE A 287 -22.66 -6.45 -3.60
N THR A 288 -23.61 -7.15 -2.99
CA THR A 288 -24.63 -6.65 -2.06
C THR A 288 -24.14 -6.57 -0.63
N GLU A 289 -24.59 -5.52 0.05
CA GLU A 289 -24.42 -5.22 1.48
C GLU A 289 -25.27 -6.14 2.38
N TYR A 290 -24.77 -6.45 3.57
CA TYR A 290 -25.55 -6.93 4.70
C TYR A 290 -25.36 -5.95 5.85
N ASN A 291 -26.44 -5.24 6.20
CA ASN A 291 -26.56 -4.45 7.43
C ASN A 291 -27.03 -5.38 8.55
N ASP A 292 -26.49 -5.18 9.75
CA ASP A 292 -27.19 -5.59 10.96
C ASP A 292 -27.03 -4.50 12.03
N ASP A 293 -28.17 -3.87 12.33
CA ASP A 293 -28.34 -2.88 13.39
C ASP A 293 -28.44 -3.60 14.74
N LYS A 294 -27.57 -3.27 15.69
CA LYS A 294 -27.94 -3.30 17.12
C LYS A 294 -27.34 -2.12 17.88
N GLN A 295 -28.27 -1.38 18.47
CA GLN A 295 -28.11 -0.30 19.43
C GLN A 295 -27.07 -0.65 20.51
N ASN A 296 -26.15 0.26 20.80
CA ASN A 296 -25.36 0.23 22.02
C ASN A 296 -25.04 1.64 22.51
N LEU A 297 -25.08 1.77 23.84
CA LEU A 297 -24.95 3.00 24.62
C LEU A 297 -23.75 3.88 24.22
N ASP A 298 -23.93 5.17 24.44
CA ASP A 298 -22.99 6.26 24.15
C ASP A 298 -21.57 5.98 24.67
N PHE A 299 -20.64 5.89 23.72
CA PHE A 299 -19.22 5.51 23.86
C PHE A 299 -18.45 6.43 24.82
N ASP A 300 -18.84 7.70 24.87
CA ASP A 300 -18.21 8.72 25.70
C ASP A 300 -18.44 8.44 27.20
N GLN A 301 -19.53 7.76 27.56
CA GLN A 301 -19.82 7.40 28.95
C GLN A 301 -18.95 6.23 29.45
N GLN A 302 -18.59 5.30 28.57
CA GLN A 302 -17.77 4.13 28.93
C GLN A 302 -16.28 4.50 29.07
N ILE A 303 -15.79 5.46 28.28
CA ILE A 303 -14.40 5.92 28.36
C ILE A 303 -14.14 6.72 29.64
N ASN A 304 -15.08 7.57 30.07
CA ASN A 304 -14.92 8.35 31.30
C ASN A 304 -14.80 7.46 32.54
N LEU A 305 -15.54 6.34 32.59
CA LEU A 305 -15.45 5.35 33.67
C LEU A 305 -14.11 4.59 33.73
N ILE A 306 -13.45 4.40 32.59
CA ILE A 306 -12.14 3.72 32.51
C ILE A 306 -11.01 4.70 32.87
N LEU A 307 -11.11 5.96 32.43
CA LEU A 307 -10.13 7.00 32.74
C LEU A 307 -10.17 7.41 34.22
N GLU A 308 -11.34 7.43 34.87
CA GLU A 308 -11.44 7.67 36.31
C GLU A 308 -10.79 6.56 37.15
N LYS A 309 -10.85 5.31 36.70
CA LYS A 309 -10.21 4.18 37.41
C LYS A 309 -8.69 4.18 37.30
N LEU A 310 -8.13 4.69 36.21
CA LEU A 310 -6.68 4.75 35.98
C LEU A 310 -6.03 6.00 36.60
N ALA A 311 -6.81 6.97 37.07
CA ALA A 311 -6.31 8.21 37.65
C ALA A 311 -6.10 8.15 39.18
N PHE A 312 -6.53 7.08 39.86
CA PHE A 312 -6.52 6.97 41.32
C PHE A 312 -5.89 5.67 41.88
N GLU A 313 -5.11 4.94 41.09
CA GLU A 313 -4.22 3.84 41.53
C GLU A 313 -2.76 4.12 41.18
#